data_AF-R9J1A8-F1
#
_entry.id   AF-R9J1A8-F1
#
_cell.length_a   1.000
_cell.length_b   1.000
_cell.length_c   1.000
_cell.angle_alpha   90.00
_cell.angle_beta   90.00
_cell.angle_gamma   90.00
#
_symmetry.space_group_name_H-M   'P 1'
#
loop_
_entity.id
_entity.type
_entity.pdbx_description
1 polymer ?
#
loop_
_entity_poly.entity_id
_entity_poly.type
_entity_poly.pdbx_seq_one_letter_code
_entity_poly.pdbx_strand_id
1 'polypeptide(L)'
;MKIYNTAQRALSETEEKTIAHFRYYNDNKKCFALIGSYVVVILSDEYSNSLEQLEQEALERMAGLLNTPPDFRTFVMDDQYGLVSMHYGIQVVSEEQLSDEDIASDQVNIGTALVMRSFCLEACETGKIIAIIDEEL
;
A
#
# COMPACT_ATOMS: atom_id res chain seq x y z
N MET A 1 -18.70 -14.39 -0.68
CA MET A 1 -17.43 -13.63 -0.67
C MET A 1 -16.55 -14.24 0.40
N LYS A 2 -15.33 -14.66 0.05
CA LYS A 2 -14.39 -15.23 1.02
C LYS A 2 -13.49 -14.10 1.48
N ILE A 3 -13.64 -13.72 2.75
CA ILE A 3 -12.67 -12.85 3.40
C ILE A 3 -11.39 -13.66 3.54
N TYR A 4 -10.41 -13.42 2.69
CA TYR A 4 -9.05 -13.84 3.00
C TYR A 4 -8.54 -12.81 4.00
N ASN A 5 -8.35 -13.25 5.24
CA ASN A 5 -7.56 -12.51 6.22
C ASN A 5 -6.37 -13.41 6.52
N THR A 6 -5.53 -13.62 5.51
CA THR A 6 -4.40 -14.53 5.55
C THR A 6 -3.18 -13.81 6.10
N ALA A 7 -3.31 -13.28 7.31
CA ALA A 7 -2.16 -12.77 8.03
C ALA A 7 -1.24 -13.95 8.38
N GLN A 8 -0.02 -13.99 7.85
CA GLN A 8 0.94 -15.07 8.14
C GLN A 8 1.33 -15.12 9.63
N ARG A 9 1.12 -14.00 10.34
CA ARG A 9 1.33 -13.80 11.78
C ARG A 9 0.32 -12.81 12.32
N ALA A 10 0.29 -12.63 13.65
CA ALA A 10 -0.41 -11.50 14.25
C ALA A 10 0.11 -10.18 13.66
N LEU A 11 -0.81 -9.29 13.28
CA LEU A 11 -0.50 -7.96 12.78
C LEU A 11 -0.04 -7.07 13.94
N SER A 12 0.88 -6.17 13.64
CA SER A 12 1.29 -5.09 14.53
C SER A 12 0.28 -3.95 14.48
N GLU A 13 0.27 -3.10 15.50
CA GLU A 13 -0.62 -1.92 15.55
C GLU A 13 -0.45 -1.03 14.32
N THR A 14 0.78 -0.88 13.83
CA THR A 14 1.08 -0.14 12.60
C THR A 14 0.41 -0.76 11.38
N GLU A 15 0.51 -2.08 11.21
CA GLU A 15 -0.07 -2.79 10.08
C GLU A 15 -1.60 -2.70 10.08
N GLU A 16 -2.23 -2.79 11.25
CA GLU A 16 -3.67 -2.62 11.41
C GLU A 16 -4.11 -1.19 11.05
N LYS A 17 -3.37 -0.17 11.53
CA LYS A 17 -3.61 1.23 11.18
C LYS A 17 -3.47 1.48 9.68
N THR A 18 -2.45 0.89 9.05
CA THR A 18 -2.23 0.98 7.61
C THR A 18 -3.40 0.37 6.84
N ILE A 19 -3.87 -0.82 7.22
CA ILE A 19 -5.08 -1.43 6.61
C ILE A 19 -6.28 -0.49 6.75
N ALA A 20 -6.47 0.13 7.92
CA ALA A 20 -7.58 1.07 8.14
C ALA A 20 -7.49 2.32 7.25
N HIS A 21 -6.30 2.94 7.14
CA HIS A 21 -6.08 4.07 6.24
C HIS A 21 -6.37 3.70 4.78
N PHE A 22 -5.86 2.56 4.32
CA PHE A 22 -6.10 2.11 2.94
C PHE A 22 -7.56 1.82 2.63
N ARG A 23 -8.28 1.20 3.58
CA ARG A 23 -9.72 0.99 3.48
C ARG A 23 -10.48 2.30 3.38
N TYR A 24 -10.12 3.29 4.19
CA TYR A 24 -10.71 4.62 4.15
C TYR A 24 -10.48 5.29 2.79
N TYR A 25 -9.24 5.33 2.29
CA TYR A 25 -8.92 5.97 1.00
C TYR A 25 -9.59 5.32 -0.21
N ASN A 26 -9.87 4.02 -0.15
CA ASN A 26 -10.49 3.28 -1.26
C ASN A 26 -11.99 3.03 -1.05
N ASP A 27 -12.63 3.71 -0.09
CA ASP A 27 -14.05 3.56 0.24
C ASP A 27 -14.46 2.09 0.43
N ASN A 28 -13.56 1.29 1.04
CA ASN A 28 -13.68 -0.16 1.25
C ASN A 28 -13.89 -1.02 -0.02
N LYS A 29 -13.70 -0.47 -1.22
CA LYS A 29 -14.03 -1.15 -2.49
C LYS A 29 -12.88 -1.91 -3.15
N LYS A 30 -11.66 -1.82 -2.60
CA LYS A 30 -10.47 -2.38 -3.25
C LYS A 30 -9.88 -3.52 -2.44
N CYS A 31 -9.64 -4.63 -3.12
CA CYS A 31 -8.79 -5.69 -2.61
C CYS A 31 -7.32 -5.24 -2.63
N PHE A 32 -6.56 -5.54 -1.58
CA PHE A 32 -5.15 -5.19 -1.52
C PHE A 32 -4.33 -6.19 -0.69
N ALA A 33 -3.05 -6.32 -1.03
CA ALA A 33 -2.07 -7.06 -0.24
C ALA A 33 -1.24 -6.10 0.62
N LEU A 34 -1.15 -6.34 1.92
CA LEU A 34 -0.18 -5.70 2.80
C LEU A 34 1.19 -6.39 2.60
N ILE A 35 2.20 -5.63 2.21
CA ILE A 35 3.55 -6.15 1.89
C ILE A 35 4.66 -5.54 2.76
N GLY A 36 4.33 -4.52 3.54
CA GLY A 36 5.20 -3.90 4.54
C GLY A 36 4.36 -3.13 5.54
N SER A 37 4.96 -2.63 6.63
CA SER A 37 4.22 -1.98 7.72
C SER A 37 3.34 -0.82 7.25
N TYR A 38 3.77 -0.10 6.21
CA TYR A 38 3.09 1.07 5.66
C TYR A 38 2.68 0.91 4.19
N VAL A 39 2.91 -0.26 3.59
CA VAL A 39 2.91 -0.45 2.13
C VAL A 39 1.92 -1.54 1.71
N VAL A 40 1.09 -1.23 0.72
CA VAL A 40 0.17 -2.19 0.11
C VAL A 40 0.35 -2.27 -1.41
N VAL A 41 -0.17 -3.35 -1.98
CA VAL A 41 -0.40 -3.52 -3.41
C VAL A 41 -1.90 -3.60 -3.65
N ILE A 42 -2.46 -2.66 -4.41
CA ILE A 42 -3.85 -2.74 -4.86
C ILE A 42 -3.97 -3.91 -5.83
N LEU A 43 -4.94 -4.79 -5.65
CA LEU A 43 -5.14 -5.98 -6.47
C LEU A 43 -6.37 -5.82 -7.37
N SER A 44 -6.46 -6.68 -8.39
CA SER A 44 -7.56 -6.65 -9.33
C SER A 44 -8.76 -7.45 -8.79
N ASP A 45 -9.94 -6.84 -8.87
CA ASP A 45 -11.19 -7.45 -8.38
C ASP A 45 -11.53 -8.75 -9.15
N GLU A 46 -10.98 -8.93 -10.36
CA GLU A 46 -11.13 -10.13 -11.19
C GLU A 46 -10.56 -11.41 -10.55
N TYR A 47 -9.59 -11.29 -9.65
CA TYR A 47 -8.96 -12.41 -8.96
C TYR A 47 -9.47 -12.64 -7.53
N SER A 48 -10.46 -11.86 -7.06
CA SER A 48 -11.04 -11.94 -5.70
C SER A 48 -11.41 -13.35 -5.23
N ASN A 49 -11.74 -14.26 -6.15
CA ASN A 49 -12.12 -15.64 -5.83
C ASN A 49 -10.94 -16.64 -5.79
N SER A 50 -9.70 -16.20 -6.01
CA SER A 50 -8.51 -17.06 -6.07
C SER A 50 -7.33 -16.41 -5.35
N LEU A 51 -7.06 -16.89 -4.14
CA LEU A 51 -5.92 -16.44 -3.33
C LEU A 51 -4.59 -16.61 -4.09
N GLU A 52 -4.39 -17.71 -4.81
CA GLU A 52 -3.17 -17.97 -5.59
C GLU A 52 -2.96 -16.92 -6.68
N GLN A 53 -4.04 -16.49 -7.36
CA GLN A 53 -3.96 -15.45 -8.38
C GLN A 53 -3.70 -14.07 -7.77
N LEU A 54 -4.30 -13.78 -6.61
CA LEU A 54 -4.05 -12.55 -5.86
C LEU A 54 -2.59 -12.48 -5.36
N GLU A 55 -2.06 -13.59 -4.85
CA GLU A 55 -0.66 -13.68 -4.44
C GLU A 55 0.28 -13.52 -5.63
N GLN A 56 -0.01 -14.19 -6.75
CA GLN A 56 0.78 -14.05 -7.97
C GLN A 56 0.77 -12.62 -8.50
N GLU A 57 -0.41 -11.97 -8.56
CA GLU A 57 -0.53 -10.58 -9.01
C GLU A 57 0.28 -9.64 -8.11
N ALA A 58 0.22 -9.81 -6.79
CA ALA A 58 1.01 -9.01 -5.85
C ALA A 58 2.51 -9.16 -6.12
N LEU A 59 2.99 -10.40 -6.32
CA LEU A 59 4.39 -10.69 -6.62
C LEU A 59 4.85 -10.07 -7.95
N GLU A 60 4.02 -10.16 -9.00
CA GLU A 60 4.31 -9.57 -10.31
C GLU A 60 4.41 -8.04 -10.24
N ARG A 61 3.53 -7.40 -9.47
CA ARG A 61 3.56 -5.94 -9.26
C ARG A 61 4.78 -5.49 -8.46
N MET A 62 5.14 -6.22 -7.39
CA MET A 62 6.38 -5.96 -6.64
C MET A 62 7.61 -6.09 -7.54
N ALA A 63 7.68 -7.14 -8.36
CA ALA A 63 8.77 -7.32 -9.32
C ALA A 63 8.79 -6.20 -10.37
N GLY A 64 7.64 -5.72 -10.82
CA GLY A 64 7.53 -4.59 -11.74
C GLY A 64 8.15 -3.30 -11.18
N LEU A 65 7.87 -2.97 -9.92
CA LEU A 65 8.43 -1.78 -9.27
C LEU A 65 9.97 -1.85 -9.15
N LEU A 66 10.52 -3.00 -8.74
CA LEU A 66 11.97 -3.17 -8.60
C LEU A 66 12.72 -3.00 -9.93
N ASN A 67 12.08 -3.30 -11.06
CA ASN A 67 12.66 -3.18 -12.39
C ASN A 67 12.40 -1.83 -13.06
N THR A 68 11.74 -0.89 -12.37
CA THR A 68 11.33 0.40 -12.95
C THR A 68 12.10 1.56 -12.31
N PRO A 69 12.57 2.54 -13.10
CA PRO A 69 13.16 3.75 -12.55
C PRO A 69 12.24 4.46 -11.55
N PRO A 70 12.79 5.22 -10.60
CA PRO A 70 11.97 6.06 -9.72
C PRO A 70 11.07 7.00 -10.54
N ASP A 71 9.76 6.93 -10.29
CA ASP A 71 8.81 7.96 -10.74
C ASP A 71 8.19 8.65 -9.53
N PHE A 72 8.25 9.98 -9.54
CA PHE A 72 7.75 10.87 -8.50
C PHE A 72 6.53 11.67 -9.01
N ARG A 73 5.89 11.23 -10.10
CA ARG A 73 4.78 11.97 -10.73
C ARG A 73 3.41 11.67 -10.10
N THR A 74 3.30 10.74 -9.16
CA THR A 74 2.02 10.21 -8.67
C THR A 74 1.92 10.31 -7.15
N PHE A 75 1.97 11.54 -6.62
CA PHE A 75 1.62 11.81 -5.22
C PHE A 75 0.17 12.29 -5.17
N VAL A 76 -0.71 11.54 -4.51
CA VAL A 76 -2.13 11.89 -4.38
C VAL A 76 -2.44 11.95 -2.89
N MET A 77 -2.58 13.16 -2.35
CA MET A 77 -2.82 13.40 -0.92
C MET A 77 -4.29 13.51 -0.58
N ASP A 78 -4.68 12.94 0.57
CA ASP A 78 -5.83 13.40 1.36
C ASP A 78 -5.67 13.03 2.85
N ASP A 79 -6.20 13.86 3.75
CA ASP A 79 -6.44 13.62 5.20
C ASP A 79 -5.29 13.43 6.21
N GLN A 80 -4.53 14.51 6.52
CA GLN A 80 -3.51 14.63 7.61
C GLN A 80 -2.34 13.63 7.58
N TYR A 81 -2.51 12.50 6.91
CA TYR A 81 -1.55 11.48 6.58
C TYR A 81 -1.41 11.45 5.06
N GLY A 82 -0.20 11.18 4.57
CA GLY A 82 0.06 11.13 3.13
C GLY A 82 -0.24 9.75 2.59
N LEU A 83 -0.94 9.68 1.46
CA LEU A 83 -0.96 8.50 0.60
C LEU A 83 -0.07 8.78 -0.61
N VAL A 84 0.79 7.83 -0.97
CA VAL A 84 1.58 7.91 -2.20
C VAL A 84 1.32 6.68 -3.02
N SER A 85 0.88 6.87 -4.26
CA SER A 85 0.67 5.79 -5.21
C SER A 85 1.88 5.69 -6.13
N MET A 86 2.65 4.64 -5.96
CA MET A 86 3.72 4.27 -6.87
C MET A 86 3.15 3.55 -8.11
N HIS A 87 4.03 3.24 -9.07
CA HIS A 87 3.68 2.39 -10.21
C HIS A 87 3.21 0.98 -9.77
N TYR A 88 2.58 0.28 -10.71
CA TYR A 88 2.09 -1.09 -10.52
C TYR A 88 1.06 -1.25 -9.39
N GLY A 89 0.39 -0.15 -9.03
CA GLY A 89 -0.64 -0.11 -7.98
C GLY A 89 -0.09 -0.33 -6.58
N ILE A 90 1.20 -0.07 -6.37
CA ILE A 90 1.79 -0.06 -5.03
C ILE A 90 1.49 1.27 -4.39
N GLN A 91 1.04 1.25 -3.14
CA GLN A 91 0.72 2.46 -2.40
C GLN A 91 1.36 2.40 -1.02
N VAL A 92 1.70 3.56 -0.48
CA VAL A 92 2.31 3.70 0.84
C VAL A 92 1.67 4.85 1.59
N VAL A 93 1.43 4.65 2.88
CA VAL A 93 0.94 5.70 3.80
C VAL A 93 2.11 6.27 4.60
N SER A 94 2.08 7.56 4.91
CA SER A 94 3.13 8.18 5.73
C SER A 94 3.14 7.57 7.13
N GLU A 95 4.33 7.33 7.65
CA GLU A 95 4.51 6.85 9.03
C GLU A 95 4.07 7.90 10.06
N GLU A 96 4.42 9.16 9.79
CA GLU A 96 4.06 10.30 10.61
C GLU A 96 2.95 11.12 9.97
N GLN A 97 2.27 11.91 10.80
CA GLN A 97 1.36 12.94 10.34
C GLN A 97 2.14 13.95 9.47
N LEU A 98 1.51 14.39 8.38
CA LEU A 98 2.07 15.43 7.53
C LEU A 98 2.15 16.76 8.30
N SER A 99 3.13 17.59 7.94
CA SER A 99 3.24 18.93 8.50
C SER A 99 2.09 19.83 8.03
N ASP A 100 1.79 20.90 8.77
CA ASP A 100 0.79 21.89 8.36
C ASP A 100 1.09 22.49 6.97
N GLU A 101 2.37 22.59 6.60
CA GLU A 101 2.81 23.06 5.28
C GLU A 101 2.53 22.03 4.17
N ASP A 102 2.82 20.76 4.42
CA ASP A 102 2.50 19.67 3.48
C ASP A 102 0.97 19.59 3.27
N ILE A 103 0.19 19.69 4.36
CA ILE A 103 -1.29 19.67 4.31
C ILE A 103 -1.82 20.89 3.54
N ALA A 104 -1.30 22.10 3.80
CA ALA A 104 -1.77 23.31 3.15
C ALA A 104 -1.43 23.37 1.64
N SER A 105 -0.40 22.63 1.22
CA SER A 105 0.06 22.61 -0.17
C SER A 105 -0.50 21.44 -0.98
N ASP A 106 -1.24 20.52 -0.36
CA ASP A 106 -1.65 19.24 -0.93
C ASP A 106 -0.48 18.47 -1.58
N GLN A 107 0.74 18.69 -1.08
CA GLN A 107 1.96 18.07 -1.58
C GLN A 107 2.84 17.52 -0.45
N VAL A 108 3.24 16.26 -0.60
CA VAL A 108 4.22 15.64 0.29
C VAL A 108 5.59 16.20 -0.10
N ASN A 109 6.30 16.80 0.84
CA ASN A 109 7.67 17.25 0.57
C ASN A 109 8.57 16.09 0.06
N ILE A 110 9.58 16.45 -0.72
CA ILE A 110 10.46 15.47 -1.38
C ILE A 110 11.20 14.55 -0.39
N GLY A 111 11.49 15.02 0.82
CA GLY A 111 12.14 14.22 1.86
C GLY A 111 11.25 13.08 2.32
N THR A 112 10.01 13.39 2.69
CA THR A 112 8.99 12.42 3.06
C THR A 112 8.70 11.46 1.91
N ALA A 113 8.57 11.96 0.68
CA ALA A 113 8.38 11.13 -0.50
C ALA A 113 9.52 10.11 -0.72
N LEU A 114 10.77 10.51 -0.49
CA LEU A 114 11.93 9.61 -0.59
C LEU A 114 11.92 8.53 0.50
N VAL A 115 11.53 8.88 1.74
CA VAL A 115 11.38 7.92 2.84
C VAL A 115 10.28 6.91 2.51
N MET A 116 9.10 7.37 2.11
CA MET A 116 7.98 6.51 1.73
C MET A 116 8.35 5.58 0.57
N ARG A 117 9.11 6.08 -0.42
CA ARG A 117 9.65 5.24 -1.50
C ARG A 117 10.60 4.17 -0.98
N SER A 118 11.45 4.49 0.00
CA SER A 118 12.38 3.51 0.58
C SER A 118 11.63 2.34 1.21
N PHE A 119 10.50 2.62 1.89
CA PHE A 119 9.61 1.58 2.42
C PHE A 119 9.02 0.70 1.32
N CYS A 120 8.57 1.29 0.20
CA CYS A 120 8.07 0.52 -0.94
C CYS A 120 9.14 -0.43 -1.50
N LEU A 121 10.36 0.06 -1.68
CA LEU A 121 11.46 -0.76 -2.22
C LEU A 121 11.82 -1.89 -1.27
N GLU A 122 11.99 -1.60 0.03
CA GLU A 122 12.33 -2.61 1.03
C GLU A 122 11.25 -3.71 1.13
N ALA A 123 9.97 -3.31 1.09
CA ALA A 123 8.85 -4.24 1.07
C ALA A 123 8.88 -5.15 -0.18
N CYS A 124 9.11 -4.55 -1.36
CA CYS A 124 9.17 -5.29 -2.61
C CYS A 124 10.40 -6.22 -2.69
N GLU A 125 11.57 -5.78 -2.21
CA GLU A 125 12.79 -6.59 -2.15
C GLU A 125 12.63 -7.80 -1.22
N THR A 126 11.88 -7.63 -0.14
CA THR A 126 11.54 -8.73 0.77
C THR A 126 10.62 -9.75 0.11
N GLY A 127 9.75 -9.31 -0.82
CA GLY A 127 8.85 -10.16 -1.60
C GLY A 127 7.82 -10.93 -0.77
N LYS A 128 7.53 -10.45 0.45
CA LYS A 128 6.61 -11.11 1.38
C LYS A 128 5.25 -10.44 1.35
N ILE A 129 4.21 -11.27 1.24
CA ILE A 129 2.83 -10.87 1.44
C ILE A 129 2.49 -11.15 2.90
N ILE A 130 2.24 -10.09 3.68
CA ILE A 130 1.92 -10.18 5.11
C ILE A 130 0.48 -10.62 5.29
N ALA A 131 -0.44 -9.98 4.55
CA ALA A 131 -1.85 -10.27 4.51
C ALA A 131 -2.43 -9.86 3.16
N ILE A 132 -3.50 -10.53 2.72
CA ILE A 132 -4.37 -10.07 1.64
C ILE A 132 -5.70 -9.70 2.28
N ILE A 133 -6.29 -8.59 1.86
CA ILE A 133 -7.52 -8.03 2.38
C ILE A 133 -8.50 -7.91 1.21
N ASP A 134 -9.51 -8.78 1.20
CA ASP A 134 -10.66 -8.75 0.28
C ASP A 134 -11.92 -8.38 1.07
N GLU A 135 -12.88 -7.69 0.45
CA GLU A 135 -14.01 -6.90 1.01
C GLU A 135 -14.60 -7.23 2.42
N GLU A 136 -15.11 -6.16 3.06
CA GLU A 136 -15.91 -6.01 4.31
C GLU A 136 -15.52 -6.79 5.58
N LEU A 137 -15.17 -6.02 6.64
CA LEU A 137 -15.30 -6.46 8.04
C LEU A 137 -16.70 -6.08 8.54
#